data_AF-A0A959U249-F1
#
_entry.id   AF-A0A959U249-F1
#
_cell.length_a   1.000
_cell.length_b   1.000
_cell.length_c   1.000
_cell.angle_alpha   90.00
_cell.angle_beta   90.00
_cell.angle_gamma   90.00
#
_symmetry.space_group_name_H-M   'P 1'
#
loop_
_entity.id
_entity.type
_entity.pdbx_description
1 polymer ?
#
loop_
_entity_poly.entity_id
_entity_poly.type
_entity_poly.pdbx_seq_one_letter_code
_entity_poly.pdbx_strand_id
1 'polypeptide(L)'
;MNLFKTLFAICIINAQIHYLFSQDNSIYGYKHTPQGELHMLIIFAEISGSTVTMDDWDSGEIPSWGYDLFESDVAEIGNNDNLSKYYYEMTKYTSDPFKVTADVYPNLVIVPNKILSEVYTWISANDGSFPWENYDSRPNFSDWQSDNSYSSPDNYVDYVVVIYRDVNSNGSDGGYASIGSGTVTTNSTGTLKTFYIREGHVHDSNQGNYWSNALLFVHEFSHEIWRAPHRMAANTVVDQKYETYFGWGMMSHNHGPFKDANAWEKWWAGWLPNLTTIENDVANNGSYYLGDLNEDGEAIRIEIPNTTNTYLWIENRQKTNAYLDERWETSSYTYLPTMNAGIYMYISNGGSNRSNIDVSASPGHSNQFKVLHGDGNRDYEYKFEEYIPGYGNQSVFEIGEDNPISSSNDFTSIRGDYDTEDGIDLIYIESNYNLGTGNEVKGISKEYSGGTTSNTYNHFGKPGAEFSVGDVLGLDGVIPILDFVDFDYTNDKTGNLLLN
;
A
#
# COMPACT_ATOMS: atom_id res chain seq x y z
N MET A 1 26.78 -26.09 42.94
CA MET A 1 27.08 -24.71 42.54
C MET A 1 27.69 -24.60 41.13
N ASN A 2 28.55 -25.52 40.68
CA ASN A 2 29.13 -25.46 39.32
C ASN A 2 28.15 -25.81 38.18
N LEU A 3 27.22 -26.75 38.39
CA LEU A 3 26.26 -27.15 37.36
C LEU A 3 25.32 -26.01 36.93
N PHE A 4 24.91 -25.16 37.88
CA PHE A 4 23.99 -24.05 37.62
C PHE A 4 24.65 -22.92 36.80
N LYS A 5 25.94 -22.66 37.03
CA LYS A 5 26.72 -21.69 36.24
C LYS A 5 26.96 -22.18 34.81
N THR A 6 27.19 -23.47 34.63
CA THR A 6 27.35 -24.07 33.30
C THR A 6 26.04 -24.08 32.52
N LEU A 7 24.90 -24.40 33.16
CA LEU A 7 23.58 -24.31 32.52
C LEU A 7 23.25 -22.87 32.11
N PHE A 8 23.49 -21.90 32.99
CA PHE A 8 23.21 -20.49 32.71
C PHE A 8 24.08 -19.94 31.55
N ALA A 9 25.36 -20.33 31.48
CA ALA A 9 26.23 -19.95 30.37
C ALA A 9 25.79 -20.60 29.03
N ILE A 10 25.34 -21.86 29.04
CA ILE A 10 24.81 -22.53 27.83
C ILE A 10 23.49 -21.88 27.38
N CYS A 11 22.62 -21.47 28.31
CA CYS A 11 21.39 -20.74 27.98
C CYS A 11 21.68 -19.37 27.36
N ILE A 12 22.66 -18.61 27.88
CA ILE A 12 23.06 -17.31 27.30
C ILE A 12 23.69 -17.50 25.92
N ILE A 13 24.57 -18.50 25.74
CA ILE A 13 25.19 -18.78 24.44
C ILE A 13 24.13 -19.21 23.42
N ASN A 14 23.18 -20.07 23.78
CA ASN A 14 22.11 -20.47 22.88
C ASN A 14 21.14 -19.33 22.57
N ALA A 15 20.82 -18.46 23.54
CA ALA A 15 19.98 -17.28 23.30
C ALA A 15 20.67 -16.28 22.35
N GLN A 16 21.97 -16.05 22.52
CA GLN A 16 22.75 -15.20 21.61
C GLN A 16 22.94 -15.82 20.22
N ILE A 17 23.06 -17.15 20.14
CA ILE A 17 23.11 -17.88 18.86
C ILE A 17 21.79 -17.77 18.11
N HIS A 18 20.63 -17.96 18.78
CA HIS A 18 19.33 -17.79 18.13
C HIS A 18 19.11 -16.36 17.61
N TYR A 19 19.59 -15.34 18.33
CA TYR A 19 19.51 -13.94 17.89
C TYR A 19 20.46 -13.60 16.73
N LEU A 20 21.57 -14.34 16.58
CA LEU A 20 22.52 -14.18 15.46
C LEU A 20 22.07 -14.89 14.18
N PHE A 21 21.01 -15.72 14.22
CA PHE A 21 20.56 -16.52 13.08
C PHE A 21 19.12 -16.26 12.61
N SER A 22 18.36 -15.36 13.23
CA SER A 22 17.16 -14.81 12.59
C SER A 22 17.58 -13.69 11.64
N GLN A 23 17.94 -14.05 10.41
CA GLN A 23 18.12 -13.04 9.36
C GLN A 23 16.77 -12.37 9.10
N ASP A 24 16.78 -11.04 9.09
CA ASP A 24 15.62 -10.22 8.75
C ASP A 24 15.39 -10.27 7.24
N ASN A 25 14.89 -11.40 6.75
CA ASN A 25 14.76 -11.69 5.32
C ASN A 25 13.93 -10.64 4.56
N SER A 26 12.95 -10.00 5.20
CA SER A 26 12.08 -9.02 4.55
C SER A 26 12.83 -7.81 3.99
N ILE A 27 13.98 -7.42 4.59
CA ILE A 27 14.76 -6.26 4.13
C ILE A 27 15.43 -6.50 2.77
N TYR A 28 15.56 -7.78 2.38
CA TYR A 28 16.07 -8.15 1.07
C TYR A 28 15.03 -8.05 -0.03
N GLY A 29 13.76 -7.84 0.34
CA GLY A 29 12.64 -7.74 -0.60
C GLY A 29 12.32 -9.03 -1.34
N TYR A 30 11.24 -9.01 -2.11
CA TYR A 30 10.76 -10.14 -2.90
C TYR A 30 11.45 -10.20 -4.26
N LYS A 31 11.14 -9.27 -5.17
CA LYS A 31 11.81 -9.21 -6.48
C LYS A 31 13.05 -8.36 -6.44
N HIS A 32 12.96 -7.22 -5.77
CA HIS A 32 14.05 -6.27 -5.61
C HIS A 32 14.28 -5.96 -4.15
N THR A 33 15.55 -5.88 -3.77
CA THR A 33 15.94 -5.28 -2.49
C THR A 33 15.59 -3.80 -2.54
N PRO A 34 14.79 -3.30 -1.58
CA PRO A 34 14.34 -1.91 -1.55
C PRO A 34 15.40 -0.97 -0.97
N GLN A 35 16.61 -1.06 -1.52
CA GLN A 35 17.80 -0.29 -1.18
C GLN A 35 18.65 -0.11 -2.46
N GLY A 36 19.59 0.82 -2.43
CA GLY A 36 20.47 1.13 -3.57
C GLY A 36 19.73 1.69 -4.78
N GLU A 37 20.30 1.55 -5.98
CA GLU A 37 19.85 2.24 -7.22
C GLU A 37 19.11 1.32 -8.18
N LEU A 38 17.81 1.53 -8.37
CA LEU A 38 17.00 0.79 -9.34
C LEU A 38 16.67 1.70 -10.51
N HIS A 39 17.07 1.29 -11.71
CA HIS A 39 16.77 2.01 -12.94
C HIS A 39 15.79 1.19 -13.79
N MET A 40 14.66 1.80 -14.15
CA MET A 40 13.51 1.12 -14.74
C MET A 40 13.18 1.66 -16.13
N LEU A 41 12.31 0.94 -16.86
CA LEU A 41 11.77 1.40 -18.14
C LEU A 41 10.25 1.52 -18.08
N ILE A 42 9.72 2.69 -18.47
CA ILE A 42 8.28 2.93 -18.65
C ILE A 42 7.95 2.89 -20.13
N ILE A 43 6.96 2.07 -20.50
CA ILE A 43 6.49 1.91 -21.86
C ILE A 43 5.03 2.33 -21.92
N PHE A 44 4.75 3.38 -22.70
CA PHE A 44 3.39 3.75 -23.04
C PHE A 44 2.93 2.96 -24.27
N ALA A 45 1.77 2.31 -24.15
CA ALA A 45 1.18 1.53 -25.22
C ALA A 45 -0.26 1.98 -25.51
N GLU A 46 -0.62 2.03 -26.78
CA GLU A 46 -1.98 2.34 -27.24
C GLU A 46 -2.53 1.18 -28.07
N ILE A 47 -3.79 0.83 -27.79
CA ILE A 47 -4.53 -0.17 -28.56
C ILE A 47 -4.90 0.43 -29.90
N SER A 48 -4.52 -0.23 -30.99
CA SER A 48 -4.76 0.25 -32.35
C SER A 48 -6.24 0.46 -32.61
N GLY A 49 -6.62 1.65 -33.07
CA GLY A 49 -8.03 2.02 -33.28
C GLY A 49 -8.76 2.46 -32.02
N SER A 50 -8.05 2.74 -30.93
CA SER A 50 -8.60 3.42 -29.75
C SER A 50 -9.29 4.72 -30.15
N THR A 51 -10.52 4.91 -29.67
CA THR A 51 -11.30 6.14 -29.86
C THR A 51 -11.55 6.86 -28.55
N VAL A 52 -10.85 6.49 -27.47
CA VAL A 52 -11.02 7.12 -26.16
C VAL A 52 -10.54 8.56 -26.24
N THR A 53 -11.25 9.44 -25.56
CA THR A 53 -10.75 10.77 -25.22
C THR A 53 -10.33 10.74 -23.76
N MET A 54 -9.09 11.12 -23.48
CA MET A 54 -8.57 11.33 -22.13
C MET A 54 -8.15 12.79 -22.01
N ASP A 55 -8.32 13.38 -20.85
CA ASP A 55 -8.07 14.82 -20.67
C ASP A 55 -6.58 15.19 -20.84
N ASP A 56 -5.68 14.31 -20.39
CA ASP A 56 -4.23 14.56 -20.34
C ASP A 56 -3.40 13.49 -21.10
N TRP A 57 -4.02 12.70 -21.98
CA TRP A 57 -3.32 11.74 -22.85
C TRP A 57 -3.97 11.60 -24.23
N ASP A 58 -3.50 12.45 -25.16
CA ASP A 58 -3.92 12.46 -26.56
C ASP A 58 -3.53 11.16 -27.30
N SER A 59 -4.42 10.72 -28.20
CA SER A 59 -4.19 9.52 -29.02
C SER A 59 -3.01 9.75 -29.97
N GLY A 60 -2.15 8.74 -30.08
CA GLY A 60 -0.97 8.76 -30.93
C GLY A 60 0.26 9.42 -30.30
N GLU A 61 0.18 9.87 -29.05
CA GLU A 61 1.24 10.57 -28.35
C GLU A 61 1.63 9.88 -27.03
N ILE A 62 2.86 10.12 -26.57
CA ILE A 62 3.26 9.80 -25.19
C ILE A 62 2.77 10.97 -24.32
N PRO A 63 2.11 10.72 -23.18
CA PRO A 63 1.62 11.80 -22.35
C PRO A 63 2.80 12.57 -21.75
N SER A 64 2.71 13.90 -21.70
CA SER A 64 3.81 14.76 -21.22
C SER A 64 4.19 14.43 -19.77
N TRP A 65 3.20 14.14 -18.93
CA TRP A 65 3.40 13.77 -17.53
C TRP A 65 4.15 12.46 -17.35
N GLY A 66 4.21 11.61 -18.38
CA GLY A 66 4.95 10.35 -18.33
C GLY A 66 6.43 10.57 -18.03
N TYR A 67 7.01 11.66 -18.54
CA TYR A 67 8.40 12.05 -18.28
C TYR A 67 8.62 12.66 -16.89
N ASP A 68 7.54 13.11 -16.24
CA ASP A 68 7.63 13.71 -14.91
C ASP A 68 7.51 12.67 -13.79
N LEU A 69 7.13 11.42 -14.09
CA LEU A 69 6.91 10.36 -13.10
C LEU A 69 8.15 10.03 -12.28
N PHE A 70 9.33 10.07 -12.90
CA PHE A 70 10.60 9.77 -12.28
C PHE A 70 11.67 10.73 -12.78
N GLU A 71 12.71 10.92 -11.99
CA GLU A 71 13.97 11.41 -12.50
C GLU A 71 14.65 10.31 -13.33
N SER A 72 15.32 10.72 -14.41
CA SER A 72 16.14 9.82 -15.23
C SER A 72 17.53 9.57 -14.63
N ASP A 73 18.03 10.50 -13.80
CA ASP A 73 19.34 10.44 -13.15
C ASP A 73 19.19 10.51 -11.62
N VAL A 74 19.94 9.64 -10.93
CA VAL A 74 20.02 9.60 -9.47
C VAL A 74 20.48 10.95 -8.89
N ALA A 75 21.34 11.68 -9.60
CA ALA A 75 21.83 12.98 -9.18
C ALA A 75 20.74 14.08 -9.17
N GLU A 76 19.62 13.84 -9.86
CA GLU A 76 18.49 14.77 -9.96
C GLU A 76 17.39 14.49 -8.94
N ILE A 77 17.48 13.39 -8.19
CA ILE A 77 16.50 13.03 -7.15
C ILE A 77 16.35 14.16 -6.13
N GLY A 78 15.10 14.62 -5.97
CA GLY A 78 14.74 15.72 -5.08
C GLY A 78 14.48 17.05 -5.79
N ASN A 79 14.81 17.16 -7.09
CA ASN A 79 14.53 18.35 -7.89
C ASN A 79 13.05 18.54 -8.17
N ASN A 80 12.32 17.46 -8.45
CA ASN A 80 10.87 17.47 -8.69
C ASN A 80 10.13 16.62 -7.64
N ASP A 81 8.85 16.93 -7.43
CA ASP A 81 7.95 16.15 -6.59
C ASP A 81 7.39 14.95 -7.37
N ASN A 82 8.21 13.90 -7.48
CA ASN A 82 7.92 12.70 -8.27
C ASN A 82 8.19 11.40 -7.53
N LEU A 83 8.02 10.25 -8.20
CA LEU A 83 8.18 8.95 -7.56
C LEU A 83 9.64 8.67 -7.16
N SER A 84 10.62 9.24 -7.87
CA SER A 84 12.03 9.15 -7.45
C SER A 84 12.26 9.80 -6.10
N LYS A 85 11.76 11.03 -5.91
CA LYS A 85 11.81 11.72 -4.63
C LYS A 85 10.99 10.98 -3.57
N TYR A 86 9.85 10.40 -3.93
CA TYR A 86 9.03 9.60 -3.00
C TYR A 86 9.83 8.46 -2.37
N TYR A 87 10.42 7.58 -3.18
CA TYR A 87 11.18 6.44 -2.66
C TYR A 87 12.42 6.87 -1.87
N TYR A 88 13.09 7.93 -2.32
CA TYR A 88 14.23 8.48 -1.58
C TYR A 88 13.80 9.01 -0.20
N GLU A 89 12.76 9.84 -0.13
CA GLU A 89 12.26 10.41 1.12
C GLU A 89 11.77 9.33 2.10
N MET A 90 11.15 8.26 1.59
CA MET A 90 10.70 7.13 2.43
C MET A 90 11.86 6.36 3.05
N THR A 91 13.05 6.42 2.45
CA THR A 91 14.21 5.59 2.79
C THR A 91 15.44 6.38 3.24
N LYS A 92 15.39 7.72 3.29
CA LYS A 92 16.56 8.60 3.51
C LYS A 92 17.32 8.38 4.83
N TYR A 93 16.74 7.68 5.80
CA TYR A 93 17.39 7.36 7.08
C TYR A 93 18.13 6.03 7.07
N THR A 94 17.95 5.19 6.05
CA THR A 94 18.75 3.97 5.94
C THR A 94 20.20 4.31 5.61
N SER A 95 21.12 3.37 5.84
CA SER A 95 22.51 3.54 5.43
C SER A 95 22.68 3.61 3.91
N ASP A 96 21.67 3.15 3.17
CA ASP A 96 21.64 3.13 1.72
C ASP A 96 20.20 3.37 1.20
N PRO A 97 19.80 4.64 1.00
CA PRO A 97 18.46 4.98 0.56
C PRO A 97 18.13 4.34 -0.80
N PHE A 98 16.86 3.98 -0.96
CA PHE A 98 16.34 3.43 -2.21
C PHE A 98 16.14 4.53 -3.24
N LYS A 99 16.98 4.51 -4.27
CA LYS A 99 17.04 5.50 -5.34
C LYS A 99 16.41 4.88 -6.59
N VAL A 100 15.15 5.22 -6.85
CA VAL A 100 14.40 4.69 -7.99
C VAL A 100 14.38 5.74 -9.11
N THR A 101 14.83 5.36 -10.29
CA THR A 101 14.85 6.22 -11.50
C THR A 101 14.23 5.46 -12.66
N ALA A 102 13.76 6.17 -13.68
CA ALA A 102 13.21 5.52 -14.86
C ALA A 102 13.40 6.36 -16.12
N ASP A 103 13.54 5.66 -17.24
CA ASP A 103 13.39 6.26 -18.56
C ASP A 103 12.01 5.96 -19.13
N VAL A 104 11.50 6.89 -19.95
CA VAL A 104 10.35 6.64 -20.82
C VAL A 104 10.84 6.14 -22.17
N TYR A 105 10.32 4.99 -22.62
CA TYR A 105 10.59 4.49 -23.96
C TYR A 105 10.14 5.53 -25.01
N PRO A 106 11.02 5.98 -25.92
CA PRO A 106 10.82 7.22 -26.68
C PRO A 106 9.71 7.17 -27.73
N ASN A 107 9.15 5.99 -28.04
CA ASN A 107 8.11 5.84 -29.04
C ASN A 107 6.84 5.26 -28.41
N LEU A 108 5.67 5.81 -28.73
CA LEU A 108 4.40 5.18 -28.36
C LEU A 108 4.28 3.82 -29.04
N VAL A 109 4.01 2.77 -28.26
CA VAL A 109 3.87 1.40 -28.77
C VAL A 109 2.43 1.14 -29.20
N ILE A 110 2.21 0.91 -30.50
CA ILE A 110 0.86 0.64 -31.03
C ILE A 110 0.63 -0.85 -31.21
N VAL A 111 -0.28 -1.43 -30.43
CA VAL A 111 -0.55 -2.88 -30.42
C VAL A 111 -2.02 -3.18 -30.71
N PRO A 112 -2.35 -4.32 -31.34
CA PRO A 112 -3.74 -4.66 -31.65
C PRO A 112 -4.55 -5.03 -30.41
N ASN A 113 -3.91 -5.57 -29.36
CA ASN A 113 -4.59 -5.97 -28.13
C ASN A 113 -3.74 -5.57 -26.91
N LYS A 114 -4.37 -5.59 -25.73
CA LYS A 114 -3.70 -5.45 -24.43
C LYS A 114 -2.97 -6.75 -24.05
N ILE A 115 -1.95 -7.10 -24.84
CA ILE A 115 -1.12 -8.29 -24.65
C ILE A 115 0.35 -7.87 -24.59
N LEU A 116 1.02 -8.17 -23.49
CA LEU A 116 2.40 -7.73 -23.26
C LEU A 116 3.41 -8.26 -24.28
N SER A 117 3.25 -9.50 -24.73
CA SER A 117 4.11 -10.04 -25.78
C SER A 117 4.00 -9.27 -27.10
N GLU A 118 2.88 -8.62 -27.37
CA GLU A 118 2.72 -7.76 -28.56
C GLU A 118 3.52 -6.46 -28.42
N VAL A 119 3.61 -5.89 -27.21
CA VAL A 119 4.43 -4.69 -26.93
C VAL A 119 5.90 -4.96 -27.22
N TYR A 120 6.45 -6.06 -26.69
CA TYR A 120 7.85 -6.42 -26.92
C TYR A 120 8.15 -6.83 -28.35
N THR A 121 7.20 -7.50 -29.01
CA THR A 121 7.29 -7.84 -30.44
C THR A 121 7.32 -6.56 -31.28
N TRP A 122 6.49 -5.58 -30.93
CA TRP A 122 6.45 -4.29 -31.61
C TRP A 122 7.76 -3.54 -31.44
N ILE A 123 8.30 -3.43 -30.22
CA ILE A 123 9.59 -2.75 -29.99
C ILE A 123 10.70 -3.46 -30.76
N SER A 124 10.77 -4.80 -30.70
CA SER A 124 11.81 -5.55 -31.44
C SER A 124 11.72 -5.36 -32.96
N ALA A 125 10.51 -5.17 -33.50
CA ALA A 125 10.30 -4.97 -34.94
C ALA A 125 10.57 -3.54 -35.41
N ASN A 126 10.38 -2.54 -34.54
CA ASN A 126 10.47 -1.12 -34.90
C ASN A 126 11.76 -0.45 -34.39
N ASP A 127 12.35 -0.96 -33.31
CA ASP A 127 13.58 -0.49 -32.69
C ASP A 127 14.44 -1.66 -32.18
N GLY A 128 14.91 -2.50 -33.10
CA GLY A 128 15.82 -3.61 -32.79
C GLY A 128 17.22 -3.20 -32.28
N SER A 129 17.47 -1.89 -32.15
CA SER A 129 18.68 -1.30 -31.59
C SER A 129 18.49 -0.67 -30.21
N PHE A 130 17.29 -0.76 -29.63
CA PHE A 130 17.01 -0.20 -28.31
C PHE A 130 17.98 -0.77 -27.24
N PRO A 131 18.62 0.07 -26.40
CA PRO A 131 19.67 -0.34 -25.48
C PRO A 131 19.10 -0.95 -24.19
N TRP A 132 18.50 -2.15 -24.30
CA TRP A 132 17.94 -2.88 -23.16
C TRP A 132 18.96 -3.16 -22.04
N GLU A 133 20.26 -3.15 -22.34
CA GLU A 133 21.34 -3.28 -21.36
C GLU A 133 21.36 -2.20 -20.29
N ASN A 134 20.75 -1.03 -20.54
CA ASN A 134 20.72 0.06 -19.56
C ASN A 134 19.79 -0.24 -18.37
N TYR A 135 18.91 -1.22 -18.53
CA TYR A 135 17.87 -1.58 -17.55
C TYR A 135 18.12 -2.96 -16.93
N ASP A 136 19.34 -3.48 -17.01
CA ASP A 136 19.80 -4.75 -16.41
C ASP A 136 21.07 -4.41 -15.61
N SER A 137 20.87 -3.82 -14.43
CA SER A 137 21.93 -3.27 -13.59
C SER A 137 22.19 -4.12 -12.34
N ARG A 138 21.24 -5.00 -12.01
CA ARG A 138 21.26 -5.88 -10.84
C ARG A 138 20.63 -7.23 -11.18
N PRO A 139 20.90 -8.29 -10.41
CA PRO A 139 20.17 -9.54 -10.57
C PRO A 139 18.77 -9.41 -10.01
N ASN A 140 17.80 -10.01 -10.69
CA ASN A 140 16.42 -10.04 -10.23
C ASN A 140 16.23 -11.18 -9.22
N PHE A 141 15.08 -11.22 -8.55
CA PHE A 141 14.66 -12.32 -7.67
C PHE A 141 15.52 -12.51 -6.42
N SER A 142 15.54 -11.51 -5.54
CA SER A 142 16.06 -11.70 -4.17
C SER A 142 15.38 -12.87 -3.45
N ASP A 143 14.07 -13.03 -3.64
CA ASP A 143 13.19 -13.99 -2.95
C ASP A 143 13.44 -14.01 -1.43
N TRP A 144 13.72 -12.83 -0.88
CA TRP A 144 14.01 -12.60 0.53
C TRP A 144 15.31 -13.25 1.03
N GLN A 145 16.17 -13.72 0.13
CA GLN A 145 17.35 -14.50 0.49
C GLN A 145 18.63 -13.68 0.52
N SER A 146 18.69 -12.59 -0.25
CA SER A 146 19.91 -11.81 -0.40
C SER A 146 19.66 -10.41 -0.91
N ASP A 147 20.52 -9.49 -0.48
CA ASP A 147 20.60 -8.16 -1.07
C ASP A 147 21.06 -8.25 -2.53
N ASN A 148 20.21 -7.77 -3.46
CA ASN A 148 20.52 -7.70 -4.88
C ASN A 148 20.84 -6.29 -5.39
N SER A 149 21.04 -5.30 -4.52
CA SER A 149 21.28 -3.91 -4.91
C SER A 149 22.65 -3.62 -5.55
N TYR A 150 23.68 -4.45 -5.33
CA TYR A 150 25.08 -4.19 -5.74
C TYR A 150 25.76 -5.33 -6.52
N SER A 151 25.00 -6.01 -7.38
CA SER A 151 25.48 -7.21 -8.10
C SER A 151 25.64 -6.99 -9.60
N SER A 152 26.15 -7.99 -10.31
CA SER A 152 26.32 -7.92 -11.76
C SER A 152 25.00 -8.16 -12.51
N PRO A 153 24.82 -7.56 -13.70
CA PRO A 153 23.72 -7.84 -14.62
C PRO A 153 23.52 -9.33 -14.87
N ASP A 154 22.28 -9.77 -15.04
CA ASP A 154 21.90 -11.18 -15.22
C ASP A 154 21.13 -11.46 -16.53
N ASN A 155 21.00 -10.46 -17.40
CA ASN A 155 20.20 -10.47 -18.63
C ASN A 155 18.68 -10.51 -18.39
N TYR A 156 18.24 -10.23 -17.18
CA TYR A 156 16.86 -9.85 -16.91
C TYR A 156 16.78 -8.34 -16.83
N VAL A 157 15.77 -7.77 -17.48
CA VAL A 157 15.48 -6.35 -17.27
C VAL A 157 14.98 -6.20 -15.84
N ASP A 158 15.60 -5.28 -15.08
CA ASP A 158 15.38 -5.04 -13.66
C ASP A 158 13.88 -4.82 -13.40
N TYR A 159 13.28 -3.81 -14.02
CA TYR A 159 11.84 -3.54 -13.86
C TYR A 159 11.26 -2.80 -15.07
N VAL A 160 10.13 -3.26 -15.58
CA VAL A 160 9.41 -2.61 -16.68
C VAL A 160 7.99 -2.25 -16.25
N VAL A 161 7.53 -1.06 -16.59
CA VAL A 161 6.13 -0.66 -16.44
C VAL A 161 5.51 -0.51 -17.82
N VAL A 162 4.37 -1.14 -18.04
CA VAL A 162 3.58 -0.92 -19.27
C VAL A 162 2.28 -0.22 -18.90
N ILE A 163 2.14 1.02 -19.36
CA ILE A 163 0.93 1.82 -19.16
C ILE A 163 0.13 1.80 -20.46
N TYR A 164 -1.07 1.21 -20.40
CA TYR A 164 -1.96 1.15 -21.55
C TYR A 164 -2.94 2.33 -21.57
N ARG A 165 -3.13 2.86 -22.78
CA ARG A 165 -4.25 3.71 -23.14
C ARG A 165 -5.45 2.82 -23.50
N ASP A 166 -6.19 2.35 -22.50
CA ASP A 166 -7.29 1.39 -22.69
C ASP A 166 -8.65 2.08 -22.95
N VAL A 167 -9.49 1.39 -23.72
CA VAL A 167 -10.78 1.76 -24.30
C VAL A 167 -11.99 1.10 -23.66
N ASN A 168 -11.82 0.07 -22.84
CA ASN A 168 -12.93 -0.80 -22.42
C ASN A 168 -13.17 -0.90 -20.92
N SER A 169 -12.34 -0.29 -20.07
CA SER A 169 -12.65 -0.20 -18.64
C SER A 169 -13.76 0.82 -18.43
N ASN A 170 -14.85 0.42 -17.76
CA ASN A 170 -15.94 1.29 -17.32
C ASN A 170 -15.50 2.32 -16.25
N GLY A 171 -14.42 3.05 -16.47
CA GLY A 171 -14.01 4.22 -15.70
C GLY A 171 -13.03 4.01 -14.53
N SER A 172 -12.55 2.79 -14.26
CA SER A 172 -11.56 2.55 -13.18
C SER A 172 -10.18 2.29 -13.74
N ASP A 173 -9.19 3.15 -13.43
CA ASP A 173 -7.77 2.79 -13.54
C ASP A 173 -7.54 1.46 -12.82
N GLY A 174 -6.95 0.50 -13.54
CA GLY A 174 -6.78 -0.86 -13.05
C GLY A 174 -5.36 -1.32 -13.33
N GLY A 175 -4.69 -1.85 -12.31
CA GLY A 175 -3.34 -2.38 -12.39
C GLY A 175 -3.27 -3.83 -11.93
N TYR A 176 -2.18 -4.50 -12.31
CA TYR A 176 -1.75 -5.73 -11.66
C TYR A 176 -0.23 -5.85 -11.69
N ALA A 177 0.34 -6.20 -10.54
CA ALA A 177 1.75 -6.50 -10.32
C ALA A 177 2.16 -7.85 -10.94
N SER A 178 2.17 -7.88 -12.27
CA SER A 178 2.77 -8.93 -13.08
C SER A 178 2.92 -8.44 -14.50
N ILE A 179 4.09 -8.65 -15.09
CA ILE A 179 4.36 -8.27 -16.49
C ILE A 179 4.46 -9.48 -17.45
N GLY A 180 4.01 -10.66 -16.99
CA GLY A 180 4.18 -11.90 -17.74
C GLY A 180 5.65 -12.20 -18.05
N SER A 181 5.90 -13.09 -19.02
CA SER A 181 7.26 -13.38 -19.49
C SER A 181 7.46 -12.89 -20.92
N GLY A 182 8.45 -12.03 -21.13
CA GLY A 182 8.86 -11.50 -22.43
C GLY A 182 10.31 -11.83 -22.77
N THR A 183 10.66 -11.68 -24.04
CA THR A 183 12.05 -11.74 -24.52
C THR A 183 12.25 -10.72 -25.62
N VAL A 184 13.32 -9.95 -25.50
CA VAL A 184 13.73 -8.94 -26.48
C VAL A 184 15.16 -9.20 -26.90
N THR A 185 15.48 -8.95 -28.16
CA THR A 185 16.83 -9.14 -28.68
C THR A 185 17.27 -7.84 -29.34
N THR A 186 18.44 -7.34 -28.94
CA THR A 186 18.98 -6.07 -29.41
C THR A 186 20.40 -6.22 -29.92
N ASN A 187 20.80 -5.33 -30.82
CA ASN A 187 22.16 -5.18 -31.33
C ASN A 187 22.72 -3.77 -31.04
N SER A 188 22.22 -3.09 -30.02
CA SER A 188 22.64 -1.75 -29.53
C SER A 188 24.17 -1.59 -29.41
N THR A 189 24.85 -2.63 -28.90
CA THR A 189 26.31 -2.65 -28.68
C THR A 189 27.11 -3.18 -29.88
N GLY A 190 26.44 -3.50 -31.00
CA GLY A 190 27.05 -4.18 -32.15
C GLY A 190 27.26 -5.68 -31.97
N THR A 191 26.85 -6.26 -30.84
CA THR A 191 26.69 -7.70 -30.62
C THR A 191 25.24 -8.01 -30.27
N LEU A 192 24.67 -9.03 -30.90
CA LEU A 192 23.32 -9.48 -30.61
C LEU A 192 23.24 -10.02 -29.17
N LYS A 193 22.45 -9.37 -28.33
CA LYS A 193 22.18 -9.77 -26.93
C LYS A 193 20.68 -9.97 -26.74
N THR A 194 20.32 -10.97 -25.97
CA THR A 194 18.93 -11.28 -25.62
C THR A 194 18.71 -10.97 -24.15
N PHE A 195 17.61 -10.29 -23.84
CA PHE A 195 17.16 -9.99 -22.50
C PHE A 195 15.80 -10.62 -22.23
N TYR A 196 15.56 -10.97 -20.97
CA TYR A 196 14.30 -11.49 -20.49
C TYR A 196 13.56 -10.43 -19.69
N ILE A 197 12.25 -10.36 -19.87
CA ILE A 197 11.40 -9.45 -19.10
C ILE A 197 10.48 -10.31 -18.26
N ARG A 198 10.54 -10.15 -16.93
CA ARG A 198 9.75 -10.94 -15.97
C ARG A 198 9.21 -10.11 -14.81
N GLU A 199 9.85 -8.97 -14.54
CA GLU A 199 9.57 -8.12 -13.40
C GLU A 199 9.04 -6.79 -13.87
N GLY A 200 7.96 -6.35 -13.25
CA GLY A 200 7.20 -5.22 -13.74
C GLY A 200 5.72 -5.34 -13.42
N HIS A 201 5.00 -4.27 -13.70
CA HIS A 201 3.54 -4.27 -13.64
C HIS A 201 2.95 -3.63 -14.88
N VAL A 202 1.64 -3.84 -14.99
CA VAL A 202 0.83 -3.30 -16.06
C VAL A 202 -0.33 -2.58 -15.43
N HIS A 203 -0.66 -1.40 -15.95
CA HIS A 203 -1.94 -0.78 -15.63
C HIS A 203 -2.54 0.02 -16.78
N ASP A 204 -3.85 0.22 -16.69
CA ASP A 204 -4.60 1.09 -17.57
C ASP A 204 -4.67 2.47 -16.97
N SER A 205 -4.32 3.46 -17.78
CA SER A 205 -4.56 4.86 -17.45
C SER A 205 -5.84 5.31 -18.14
N ASN A 206 -6.98 5.16 -17.47
CA ASN A 206 -8.28 5.67 -17.91
C ASN A 206 -8.48 7.14 -17.57
N GLN A 207 -7.93 7.60 -16.43
CA GLN A 207 -8.04 9.01 -16.04
C GLN A 207 -6.98 9.89 -16.70
N GLY A 208 -5.96 9.29 -17.32
CA GLY A 208 -4.97 10.00 -18.12
C GLY A 208 -4.07 10.95 -17.36
N ASN A 209 -4.15 11.05 -16.02
CA ASN A 209 -3.40 12.04 -15.25
C ASN A 209 -2.22 11.42 -14.50
N TYR A 210 -1.21 12.25 -14.27
CA TYR A 210 0.01 11.95 -13.54
C TYR A 210 -0.22 11.25 -12.19
N TRP A 211 -1.13 11.79 -11.39
CA TRP A 211 -1.30 11.45 -9.99
C TRP A 211 -1.91 10.07 -9.76
N SER A 212 -2.95 9.73 -10.53
CA SER A 212 -3.56 8.40 -10.46
C SER A 212 -2.54 7.31 -10.84
N ASN A 213 -1.76 7.57 -11.91
CA ASN A 213 -0.69 6.68 -12.35
C ASN A 213 0.42 6.55 -11.30
N ALA A 214 0.77 7.63 -10.61
CA ALA A 214 1.77 7.60 -9.56
C ALA A 214 1.33 6.76 -8.35
N LEU A 215 0.07 6.90 -7.91
CA LEU A 215 -0.46 6.08 -6.79
C LEU A 215 -0.50 4.61 -7.16
N LEU A 216 -0.99 4.32 -8.36
CA LEU A 216 -1.06 2.96 -8.86
C LEU A 216 0.34 2.35 -8.98
N PHE A 217 1.34 3.11 -9.42
CA PHE A 217 2.72 2.66 -9.41
C PHE A 217 3.17 2.29 -7.98
N VAL A 218 2.94 3.15 -6.98
CA VAL A 218 3.33 2.87 -5.58
C VAL A 218 2.68 1.58 -5.06
N HIS A 219 1.40 1.40 -5.38
CA HIS A 219 0.62 0.22 -5.01
C HIS A 219 1.16 -1.04 -5.71
N GLU A 220 1.30 -1.03 -7.03
CA GLU A 220 1.76 -2.20 -7.79
C GLU A 220 3.22 -2.53 -7.52
N PHE A 221 4.07 -1.53 -7.32
CA PHE A 221 5.47 -1.77 -7.01
C PHE A 221 5.67 -2.33 -5.60
N SER A 222 4.75 -2.06 -4.66
CA SER A 222 4.77 -2.68 -3.33
C SER A 222 4.57 -4.19 -3.36
N HIS A 223 3.72 -4.69 -4.25
CA HIS A 223 3.59 -6.12 -4.50
C HIS A 223 4.93 -6.75 -4.92
N GLU A 224 5.76 -6.03 -5.65
CA GLU A 224 7.04 -6.54 -6.18
C GLU A 224 8.19 -6.39 -5.19
N ILE A 225 8.18 -5.31 -4.39
CA ILE A 225 9.16 -5.12 -3.32
C ILE A 225 8.94 -6.10 -2.18
N TRP A 226 7.69 -6.34 -1.76
CA TRP A 226 7.46 -7.08 -0.53
C TRP A 226 6.21 -7.97 -0.49
N ARG A 227 5.65 -8.35 -1.66
CA ARG A 227 4.43 -9.17 -1.78
C ARG A 227 3.26 -8.64 -0.96
N ALA A 228 3.16 -7.33 -0.91
CA ALA A 228 2.26 -6.60 -0.06
C ALA A 228 0.79 -7.07 -0.23
N PRO A 229 0.09 -7.51 0.82
CA PRO A 229 -1.33 -7.83 0.68
C PRO A 229 -2.15 -6.54 0.63
N HIS A 230 -3.35 -6.58 0.06
CA HIS A 230 -4.26 -5.43 0.10
C HIS A 230 -4.69 -5.14 1.54
N ARG A 231 -4.35 -3.96 2.03
CA ARG A 231 -4.65 -3.50 3.39
C ARG A 231 -5.41 -2.20 3.31
N MET A 232 -5.90 -1.71 4.44
CA MET A 232 -6.51 -0.38 4.51
C MET A 232 -7.54 -0.11 3.39
N ALA A 233 -8.39 -1.11 3.10
CA ALA A 233 -9.45 -1.10 2.09
C ALA A 233 -9.00 -1.01 0.62
N ALA A 234 -7.74 -1.29 0.28
CA ALA A 234 -7.34 -1.48 -1.11
C ALA A 234 -8.23 -2.53 -1.80
N ASN A 235 -8.69 -2.19 -3.01
CA ASN A 235 -9.66 -2.96 -3.79
C ASN A 235 -10.92 -3.39 -3.02
N THR A 236 -11.27 -2.71 -1.92
CA THR A 236 -12.38 -3.08 -1.04
C THR A 236 -12.34 -4.53 -0.55
N VAL A 237 -11.16 -5.16 -0.59
CA VAL A 237 -10.96 -6.53 -0.10
C VAL A 237 -11.41 -6.56 1.34
N VAL A 238 -12.00 -7.66 1.77
CA VAL A 238 -12.42 -7.88 3.14
C VAL A 238 -11.69 -9.09 3.67
N ASP A 239 -11.16 -8.99 4.88
CA ASP A 239 -10.59 -10.15 5.56
C ASP A 239 -11.21 -10.30 6.95
N GLN A 240 -10.83 -11.35 7.64
CA GLN A 240 -11.63 -11.88 8.74
C GLN A 240 -11.21 -11.35 10.11
N LYS A 241 -10.06 -10.69 10.21
CA LYS A 241 -9.51 -10.29 11.52
C LYS A 241 -10.08 -8.99 12.05
N TYR A 242 -10.10 -7.96 11.22
CA TYR A 242 -10.65 -6.66 11.55
C TYR A 242 -11.75 -6.32 10.55
N GLU A 243 -12.61 -5.37 10.93
CA GLU A 243 -13.40 -4.64 9.93
C GLU A 243 -12.49 -4.06 8.85
N THR A 244 -13.06 -3.75 7.70
CA THR A 244 -12.29 -3.09 6.65
C THR A 244 -12.14 -1.63 7.06
N TYR A 245 -10.93 -1.18 7.34
CA TYR A 245 -10.66 0.23 7.59
C TYR A 245 -10.06 0.84 6.34
N PHE A 246 -10.51 2.02 5.97
CA PHE A 246 -9.72 2.91 5.15
C PHE A 246 -8.58 3.46 6.00
N GLY A 247 -7.44 3.74 5.39
CA GLY A 247 -6.27 4.19 6.12
C GLY A 247 -5.19 4.64 5.16
N TRP A 248 -3.95 4.59 5.63
CA TRP A 248 -2.80 5.08 4.88
C TRP A 248 -1.72 4.01 4.74
N GLY A 249 -0.84 4.24 3.78
CA GLY A 249 0.22 3.32 3.39
C GLY A 249 0.23 3.09 1.89
N MET A 250 1.28 2.42 1.42
CA MET A 250 1.48 2.08 0.01
C MET A 250 0.40 1.13 -0.53
N MET A 251 -0.21 0.33 0.35
CA MET A 251 -1.31 -0.59 0.01
C MET A 251 -2.68 -0.07 0.42
N SER A 252 -2.83 1.22 0.71
CA SER A 252 -4.14 1.79 1.07
C SER A 252 -5.00 2.09 -0.15
N HIS A 253 -6.28 2.36 0.07
CA HIS A 253 -7.15 2.88 -0.99
C HIS A 253 -6.52 4.15 -1.64
N ASN A 254 -6.70 4.33 -2.95
CA ASN A 254 -6.13 5.46 -3.72
C ASN A 254 -6.48 6.87 -3.18
N HIS A 255 -7.40 6.96 -2.24
CA HIS A 255 -7.87 8.20 -1.62
C HIS A 255 -7.57 8.28 -0.12
N GLY A 256 -6.67 7.43 0.39
CA GLY A 256 -6.25 7.44 1.78
C GLY A 256 -5.72 8.81 2.24
N PRO A 257 -5.81 9.12 3.55
CA PRO A 257 -5.44 10.40 4.15
C PRO A 257 -3.98 10.82 3.97
N PHE A 258 -3.08 9.84 3.87
CA PHE A 258 -1.65 10.05 3.60
C PHE A 258 -1.21 9.14 2.46
N LYS A 259 -0.27 9.60 1.63
CA LYS A 259 0.20 8.87 0.42
C LYS A 259 1.55 8.17 0.61
N ASP A 260 2.19 8.40 1.74
CA ASP A 260 3.46 7.80 2.11
C ASP A 260 3.28 6.40 2.74
N ALA A 261 4.40 5.70 2.87
CA ALA A 261 4.43 4.42 3.57
C ALA A 261 4.13 4.62 5.06
N ASN A 262 3.31 3.74 5.64
CA ASN A 262 3.12 3.72 7.09
C ASN A 262 4.34 3.09 7.79
N ALA A 263 4.46 3.27 9.10
CA ALA A 263 5.58 2.79 9.90
C ALA A 263 5.74 1.26 9.85
N TRP A 264 4.64 0.50 9.79
CA TRP A 264 4.73 -0.95 9.61
C TRP A 264 5.39 -1.28 8.25
N GLU A 265 4.99 -0.60 7.17
CA GLU A 265 5.51 -0.84 5.81
C GLU A 265 7.00 -0.46 5.75
N LYS A 266 7.36 0.71 6.30
CA LYS A 266 8.76 1.12 6.43
C LYS A 266 9.57 0.13 7.26
N TRP A 267 9.05 -0.33 8.39
CA TRP A 267 9.73 -1.34 9.22
C TRP A 267 9.95 -2.65 8.46
N TRP A 268 8.91 -3.13 7.77
CA TRP A 268 8.94 -4.36 6.99
C TRP A 268 9.99 -4.30 5.87
N ALA A 269 10.02 -3.20 5.12
CA ALA A 269 10.99 -2.98 4.05
C ALA A 269 12.41 -2.62 4.55
N GLY A 270 12.60 -2.41 5.86
CA GLY A 270 13.89 -2.01 6.44
C GLY A 270 14.20 -0.51 6.33
N TRP A 271 13.20 0.31 6.04
CA TRP A 271 13.27 1.77 5.88
C TRP A 271 13.13 2.55 7.18
N LEU A 272 12.82 1.88 8.30
CA LEU A 272 12.60 2.49 9.60
C LEU A 272 13.68 2.09 10.62
N PRO A 273 14.88 2.70 10.57
CA PRO A 273 15.97 2.35 11.48
C PRO A 273 15.73 2.76 12.94
N ASN A 274 14.95 3.83 13.17
CA ASN A 274 14.71 4.39 14.50
C ASN A 274 13.36 3.92 15.09
N LEU A 275 13.10 2.61 15.04
CA LEU A 275 11.90 2.03 15.65
C LEU A 275 12.10 1.76 17.14
N THR A 276 11.28 2.38 17.99
CA THR A 276 11.18 2.01 19.39
C THR A 276 10.18 0.87 19.55
N THR A 277 10.64 -0.32 19.98
CA THR A 277 9.75 -1.45 20.29
C THR A 277 9.58 -1.61 21.79
N ILE A 278 8.32 -1.65 22.23
CA ILE A 278 7.93 -1.93 23.61
C ILE A 278 7.29 -3.31 23.64
N GLU A 279 8.02 -4.29 24.16
CA GLU A 279 7.50 -5.65 24.36
C GLU A 279 6.57 -5.70 25.57
N ASN A 280 5.74 -6.75 25.66
CA ASN A 280 4.77 -7.01 26.72
C ASN A 280 5.44 -7.30 28.09
N ASP A 281 6.11 -6.30 28.63
CA ASP A 281 6.64 -6.27 29.99
C ASP A 281 6.23 -4.96 30.69
N VAL A 282 5.49 -5.10 31.79
CA VAL A 282 5.02 -4.02 32.67
C VAL A 282 6.19 -3.15 33.18
N ALA A 283 7.42 -3.65 33.12
CA ALA A 283 8.63 -2.90 33.43
C ALA A 283 8.92 -1.73 32.45
N ASN A 284 8.33 -1.72 31.25
CA ASN A 284 8.58 -0.72 30.21
C ASN A 284 7.63 0.50 30.27
N ASN A 285 7.08 0.81 31.43
CA ASN A 285 6.31 2.04 31.63
C ASN A 285 7.22 3.27 31.63
N GLY A 286 6.87 4.31 30.86
CA GLY A 286 7.69 5.52 30.76
C GLY A 286 7.09 6.62 29.90
N SER A 287 7.81 7.73 29.82
CA SER A 287 7.56 8.79 28.85
C SER A 287 8.46 8.60 27.66
N TYR A 288 7.89 8.61 26.47
CA TYR A 288 8.60 8.45 25.20
C TYR A 288 8.53 9.76 24.41
N TYR A 289 9.61 10.09 23.73
CA TYR A 289 9.64 11.14 22.73
C TYR A 289 9.50 10.48 21.36
N LEU A 290 8.72 11.11 20.47
CA LEU A 290 8.47 10.61 19.13
C LEU A 290 8.58 11.77 18.14
N GLY A 291 9.65 11.77 17.35
CA GLY A 291 9.84 12.62 16.18
C GLY A 291 8.90 12.24 15.04
N ASP A 292 8.92 13.04 13.98
CA ASP A 292 8.08 12.82 12.79
C ASP A 292 8.52 11.58 12.00
N LEU A 293 7.56 10.81 11.48
CA LEU A 293 7.84 9.58 10.73
C LEU A 293 8.65 9.81 9.45
N ASN A 294 8.49 10.97 8.80
CA ASN A 294 9.16 11.30 7.54
C ASN A 294 10.36 12.24 7.74
N GLU A 295 10.37 13.09 8.77
CA GLU A 295 11.50 14.01 9.07
C GLU A 295 12.51 13.48 10.10
N ASP A 296 12.13 12.49 10.91
CA ASP A 296 13.04 11.88 11.89
C ASP A 296 13.17 10.36 11.71
N GLY A 297 12.27 9.74 10.94
CA GLY A 297 12.28 8.29 10.70
C GLY A 297 11.94 7.49 11.95
N GLU A 298 11.14 8.06 12.85
CA GLU A 298 10.79 7.48 14.14
C GLU A 298 9.36 6.94 14.17
N ALA A 299 9.18 5.80 14.86
CA ALA A 299 7.86 5.31 15.26
C ALA A 299 7.97 4.54 16.58
N ILE A 300 6.83 4.32 17.22
CA ILE A 300 6.73 3.40 18.36
C ILE A 300 5.84 2.23 17.98
N ARG A 301 6.28 1.03 18.33
CA ARG A 301 5.50 -0.20 18.22
C ARG A 301 5.37 -0.87 19.58
N ILE A 302 4.15 -1.14 20.01
CA ILE A 302 3.85 -1.76 21.30
C ILE A 302 3.17 -3.11 21.07
N GLU A 303 3.72 -4.19 21.64
CA GLU A 303 3.09 -5.51 21.59
C GLU A 303 1.79 -5.52 22.41
N ILE A 304 0.69 -5.97 21.81
CA ILE A 304 -0.60 -6.07 22.51
C ILE A 304 -0.63 -7.38 23.32
N PRO A 305 -0.80 -7.31 24.66
CA PRO A 305 -0.78 -8.48 25.52
C PRO A 305 -1.84 -9.52 25.16
N ASN A 306 -1.53 -10.80 25.39
CA ASN A 306 -2.43 -11.94 25.14
C ASN A 306 -2.90 -12.07 23.69
N THR A 307 -2.14 -11.52 22.74
CA THR A 307 -2.36 -11.72 21.31
C THR A 307 -1.13 -12.32 20.67
N THR A 308 -1.27 -12.82 19.44
CA THR A 308 -0.15 -13.31 18.65
C THR A 308 0.13 -12.32 17.53
N ASN A 309 1.35 -11.78 17.48
CA ASN A 309 1.84 -10.89 16.42
C ASN A 309 0.96 -9.64 16.20
N THR A 310 0.35 -9.13 17.27
CA THR A 310 -0.47 -7.91 17.18
C THR A 310 0.23 -6.77 17.87
N TYR A 311 0.30 -5.63 17.19
CA TYR A 311 1.00 -4.46 17.67
C TYR A 311 0.18 -3.21 17.47
N LEU A 312 0.23 -2.32 18.46
CA LEU A 312 -0.14 -0.92 18.29
C LEU A 312 1.04 -0.18 17.67
N TRP A 313 0.79 0.51 16.56
CA TRP A 313 1.73 1.43 15.93
C TRP A 313 1.33 2.86 16.26
N ILE A 314 2.31 3.68 16.59
CA ILE A 314 2.15 5.09 16.90
C ILE A 314 3.10 5.88 16.00
N GLU A 315 2.52 6.80 15.24
CA GLU A 315 3.20 7.63 14.25
C GLU A 315 2.93 9.10 14.58
N ASN A 316 3.97 9.92 14.52
CA ASN A 316 3.81 11.36 14.51
C ASN A 316 3.94 11.87 13.07
N ARG A 317 2.97 12.66 12.61
CA ARG A 317 2.89 13.16 11.24
C ARG A 317 2.67 14.67 11.27
N GLN A 318 3.67 15.44 10.88
CA GLN A 318 3.72 16.89 10.94
C GLN A 318 3.37 17.58 9.61
N LYS A 319 3.12 16.77 8.56
CA LYS A 319 2.74 17.24 7.22
C LYS A 319 3.75 18.19 6.57
N THR A 320 5.04 18.01 6.87
CA THR A 320 6.12 18.82 6.30
C THR A 320 6.60 18.33 4.94
N ASN A 321 6.28 17.08 4.59
CA ASN A 321 6.60 16.46 3.31
C ASN A 321 5.46 16.70 2.29
N ALA A 322 5.79 17.02 1.03
CA ALA A 322 4.83 17.21 -0.06
C ALA A 322 3.83 16.04 -0.21
N TYR A 323 4.24 14.81 0.11
CA TYR A 323 3.39 13.61 0.05
C TYR A 323 2.38 13.49 1.22
N LEU A 324 2.45 14.39 2.21
CA LEU A 324 1.54 14.43 3.37
C LEU A 324 0.50 15.55 3.29
N ASP A 325 0.74 16.62 2.54
CA ASP A 325 -0.10 17.84 2.57
C ASP A 325 -0.97 17.99 1.33
N GLU A 326 -0.50 17.54 0.16
CA GLU A 326 -1.25 17.62 -1.09
C GLU A 326 -1.88 16.26 -1.41
N ARG A 327 -3.21 16.17 -1.27
CA ARG A 327 -3.95 15.08 -1.91
C ARG A 327 -3.69 15.23 -3.41
N TRP A 328 -3.18 14.17 -4.03
CA TRP A 328 -2.90 14.09 -5.47
C TRP A 328 -4.22 14.05 -6.27
N GLU A 329 -5.01 15.12 -6.18
CA GLU A 329 -6.40 15.15 -6.63
C GLU A 329 -6.51 15.34 -8.14
N THR A 330 -7.42 14.55 -8.70
CA THR A 330 -8.13 14.87 -9.93
C THR A 330 -9.15 15.97 -9.65
N SER A 331 -9.30 16.90 -10.58
CA SER A 331 -10.09 18.14 -10.50
C SER A 331 -11.58 18.00 -10.14
N SER A 332 -12.09 16.78 -9.95
CA SER A 332 -13.49 16.48 -9.63
C SER A 332 -13.85 16.56 -8.14
N TYR A 333 -12.85 16.55 -7.24
CA TYR A 333 -13.07 16.46 -5.80
C TYR A 333 -13.09 17.81 -5.08
N THR A 334 -14.24 18.47 -5.02
CA THR A 334 -14.34 19.83 -4.41
C THR A 334 -14.33 19.86 -2.88
N TYR A 335 -14.41 18.70 -2.21
CA TYR A 335 -14.47 18.65 -0.74
C TYR A 335 -13.96 17.31 -0.20
N LEU A 336 -12.64 17.13 -0.15
CA LEU A 336 -12.03 16.05 0.63
C LEU A 336 -11.43 16.61 1.93
N PRO A 337 -11.79 16.07 3.10
CA PRO A 337 -11.38 16.60 4.40
C PRO A 337 -9.88 16.37 4.68
N THR A 338 -9.04 17.40 4.82
CA THR A 338 -7.60 17.20 5.10
C THR A 338 -7.33 16.72 6.54
N MET A 339 -6.37 15.82 6.74
CA MET A 339 -5.87 15.47 8.07
C MET A 339 -5.05 16.61 8.68
N ASN A 340 -5.07 16.73 10.01
CA ASN A 340 -4.20 17.65 10.74
C ASN A 340 -2.78 17.07 10.92
N ALA A 341 -1.87 17.88 11.43
CA ALA A 341 -0.63 17.35 11.98
C ALA A 341 -0.89 16.75 13.38
N GLY A 342 -0.25 15.63 13.72
CA GLY A 342 -0.41 15.04 15.05
C GLY A 342 -0.03 13.57 15.15
N ILE A 343 -0.52 12.94 16.22
CA ILE A 343 -0.30 11.53 16.50
C ILE A 343 -1.40 10.70 15.87
N TYR A 344 -1.00 9.67 15.13
CA TYR A 344 -1.88 8.71 14.48
C TYR A 344 -1.53 7.30 14.92
N MET A 345 -2.55 6.45 15.03
CA MET A 345 -2.37 5.10 15.54
C MET A 345 -3.19 4.08 14.76
N TYR A 346 -2.66 2.88 14.66
CA TYR A 346 -3.38 1.71 14.17
C TYR A 346 -2.86 0.46 14.84
N ILE A 347 -3.71 -0.56 14.86
CA ILE A 347 -3.35 -1.90 15.28
C ILE A 347 -3.03 -2.71 14.03
N SER A 348 -1.89 -3.39 14.01
CA SER A 348 -1.54 -4.32 12.93
C SER A 348 -1.50 -5.76 13.42
N ASN A 349 -1.86 -6.70 12.56
CA ASN A 349 -1.50 -8.11 12.67
C ASN A 349 -0.61 -8.57 11.49
N GLY A 350 0.14 -7.65 10.89
CA GLY A 350 0.92 -7.88 9.66
C GLY A 350 2.16 -8.77 9.79
N GLY A 351 2.36 -9.47 10.91
CA GLY A 351 3.58 -10.23 11.20
C GLY A 351 4.48 -9.54 12.24
N SER A 352 5.09 -10.33 13.12
CA SER A 352 5.96 -9.88 14.22
C SER A 352 7.45 -9.90 13.88
N ASN A 353 7.82 -10.66 12.86
CA ASN A 353 9.20 -10.99 12.57
C ASN A 353 9.45 -10.94 11.05
N ARG A 354 10.48 -10.19 10.67
CA ARG A 354 10.96 -10.01 9.29
C ARG A 354 11.56 -11.28 8.69
N SER A 355 11.85 -12.30 9.49
CA SER A 355 12.29 -13.61 9.01
C SER A 355 11.13 -14.50 8.53
N ASN A 356 9.88 -14.22 8.94
CA ASN A 356 8.71 -14.98 8.49
C ASN A 356 8.02 -14.25 7.34
N ILE A 357 8.40 -14.59 6.12
CA ILE A 357 7.93 -13.96 4.87
C ILE A 357 6.49 -14.31 4.49
N ASP A 358 5.72 -14.91 5.40
CA ASP A 358 4.30 -15.23 5.24
C ASP A 358 3.43 -13.97 5.39
N VAL A 359 3.65 -13.04 4.46
CA VAL A 359 2.87 -11.80 4.30
C VAL A 359 2.25 -11.71 2.92
N SER A 360 2.21 -12.83 2.17
CA SER A 360 1.79 -12.79 0.77
C SER A 360 0.35 -12.30 0.61
N ALA A 361 0.06 -11.72 -0.56
CA ALA A 361 -1.29 -11.55 -1.07
C ALA A 361 -2.00 -12.92 -1.19
N SER A 362 -2.51 -13.40 -0.07
CA SER A 362 -3.27 -14.64 0.10
C SER A 362 -4.42 -14.38 1.08
N PRO A 363 -5.48 -15.19 1.02
CA PRO A 363 -6.57 -15.11 2.00
C PRO A 363 -6.02 -15.16 3.43
N GLY A 364 -6.50 -14.29 4.32
CA GLY A 364 -6.05 -14.17 5.72
C GLY A 364 -4.98 -13.09 5.96
N HIS A 365 -4.42 -12.49 4.90
CA HIS A 365 -3.38 -11.45 4.99
C HIS A 365 -3.87 -10.05 4.60
N SER A 366 -5.09 -9.93 4.09
CA SER A 366 -5.67 -8.65 3.72
C SER A 366 -6.26 -7.96 4.96
N ASN A 367 -6.40 -6.63 4.94
CA ASN A 367 -6.98 -5.83 6.03
C ASN A 367 -6.57 -6.21 7.47
N GLN A 368 -5.31 -6.57 7.66
CA GLN A 368 -4.77 -6.87 9.00
C GLN A 368 -4.51 -5.61 9.83
N PHE A 369 -5.15 -4.49 9.50
CA PHE A 369 -4.90 -3.18 10.06
C PHE A 369 -6.22 -2.55 10.51
N LYS A 370 -6.26 -2.09 11.75
CA LYS A 370 -7.38 -1.37 12.35
C LYS A 370 -6.94 0.04 12.71
N VAL A 371 -7.47 1.03 12.00
CA VAL A 371 -7.17 2.44 12.26
C VAL A 371 -7.90 2.89 13.52
N LEU A 372 -7.18 3.62 14.37
CA LEU A 372 -7.75 4.25 15.56
C LEU A 372 -7.98 5.74 15.27
N HIS A 373 -9.06 6.28 15.81
CA HIS A 373 -9.47 7.67 15.56
C HIS A 373 -9.50 8.45 16.89
N GLY A 374 -8.94 9.67 16.92
CA GLY A 374 -8.89 10.52 18.12
C GLY A 374 -10.26 10.76 18.76
N ASP A 375 -11.31 11.00 17.96
CA ASP A 375 -12.70 11.14 18.43
C ASP A 375 -13.34 9.85 18.98
N GLY A 376 -12.66 8.70 18.91
CA GLY A 376 -13.18 7.43 19.39
C GLY A 376 -14.06 6.67 18.38
N ASN A 377 -14.77 5.67 18.92
CA ASN A 377 -15.68 4.83 18.15
C ASN A 377 -17.14 5.26 18.38
N ARG A 378 -17.99 5.04 17.37
CA ARG A 378 -19.41 5.40 17.40
C ARG A 378 -20.26 4.30 16.77
N ASP A 379 -21.55 4.34 17.05
CA ASP A 379 -22.52 3.58 16.29
C ASP A 379 -22.83 4.28 14.96
N TYR A 380 -23.04 3.50 13.91
CA TYR A 380 -23.41 3.99 12.59
C TYR A 380 -24.62 3.22 12.09
N GLU A 381 -25.62 3.94 11.60
CA GLU A 381 -26.82 3.35 11.03
C GLU A 381 -26.92 3.69 9.54
N TYR A 382 -26.89 2.67 8.68
CA TYR A 382 -27.11 2.86 7.25
C TYR A 382 -28.54 3.36 6.98
N LYS A 383 -28.68 4.35 6.09
CA LYS A 383 -29.97 4.92 5.73
C LYS A 383 -30.36 4.61 4.29
N PHE A 384 -29.52 4.98 3.33
CA PHE A 384 -29.78 4.83 1.90
C PHE A 384 -28.51 5.13 1.08
N GLU A 385 -28.56 4.88 -0.23
CA GLU A 385 -27.59 5.39 -1.19
C GLU A 385 -28.09 6.70 -1.83
N GLU A 386 -27.16 7.63 -2.08
CA GLU A 386 -27.42 8.88 -2.79
C GLU A 386 -26.47 8.99 -3.98
N TYR A 387 -27.01 9.14 -5.20
CA TYR A 387 -26.20 9.35 -6.39
C TYR A 387 -25.62 10.77 -6.40
N ILE A 388 -24.29 10.87 -6.46
CA ILE A 388 -23.58 12.13 -6.64
C ILE A 388 -22.92 12.15 -8.02
N PRO A 389 -23.20 13.15 -8.88
CA PRO A 389 -22.52 13.31 -10.16
C PRO A 389 -20.99 13.32 -9.98
N GLY A 390 -20.29 12.43 -10.69
CA GLY A 390 -18.84 12.26 -10.60
C GLY A 390 -18.35 11.27 -9.53
N TYR A 391 -19.22 10.85 -8.62
CA TYR A 391 -18.89 9.94 -7.51
C TYR A 391 -19.74 8.66 -7.50
N GLY A 392 -20.80 8.61 -8.32
CA GLY A 392 -21.71 7.47 -8.32
C GLY A 392 -22.56 7.41 -7.06
N ASN A 393 -23.03 6.22 -6.71
CA ASN A 393 -23.81 6.01 -5.49
C ASN A 393 -22.91 6.07 -4.26
N GLN A 394 -23.28 6.92 -3.32
CA GLN A 394 -22.58 7.09 -2.05
C GLN A 394 -23.47 6.66 -0.91
N SER A 395 -22.93 5.88 0.02
CA SER A 395 -23.67 5.41 1.18
C SER A 395 -23.82 6.51 2.22
N VAL A 396 -25.04 6.64 2.73
CA VAL A 396 -25.43 7.63 3.73
C VAL A 396 -25.66 6.93 5.06
N PHE A 397 -24.97 7.39 6.10
CA PHE A 397 -25.06 6.87 7.46
C PHE A 397 -25.53 7.96 8.44
N GLU A 398 -26.35 7.59 9.41
CA GLU A 398 -26.59 8.41 10.61
C GLU A 398 -25.59 8.01 11.69
N ILE A 399 -24.91 9.00 12.27
CA ILE A 399 -23.98 8.79 13.38
C ILE A 399 -24.78 8.74 14.68
N GLY A 400 -24.64 7.63 15.40
CA GLY A 400 -25.27 7.37 16.68
C GLY A 400 -24.48 7.92 17.87
N GLU A 401 -24.60 7.24 19.00
CA GLU A 401 -23.88 7.61 20.23
C GLU A 401 -22.42 7.16 20.21
N ASP A 402 -21.60 7.79 21.06
CA ASP A 402 -20.24 7.34 21.31
C ASP A 402 -20.30 5.92 21.90
N ASN A 403 -19.69 4.97 21.20
CA ASN A 403 -19.69 3.57 21.56
C ASN A 403 -18.26 3.03 21.45
N PRO A 404 -17.48 3.10 22.54
CA PRO A 404 -16.11 2.60 22.56
C PRO A 404 -15.99 1.18 21.99
N ILE A 405 -16.94 0.29 22.30
CA ILE A 405 -16.87 -1.13 21.90
C ILE A 405 -17.42 -1.40 20.49
N SER A 406 -17.94 -0.42 19.74
CA SER A 406 -18.47 -0.69 18.39
C SER A 406 -17.38 -1.07 17.39
N SER A 407 -16.12 -0.73 17.68
CA SER A 407 -14.97 -0.83 16.75
C SER A 407 -15.08 0.07 15.51
N SER A 408 -16.27 0.59 15.19
CA SER A 408 -16.49 1.45 14.05
C SER A 408 -16.14 2.90 14.36
N ASN A 409 -15.43 3.53 13.42
CA ASN A 409 -15.17 4.96 13.42
C ASN A 409 -15.24 5.50 11.99
N ASP A 410 -14.86 6.76 11.82
CA ASP A 410 -14.93 7.48 10.56
C ASP A 410 -14.11 6.84 9.42
N PHE A 411 -13.11 6.00 9.74
CA PHE A 411 -12.34 5.21 8.79
C PHE A 411 -12.94 3.83 8.47
N THR A 412 -13.94 3.39 9.21
CA THR A 412 -14.53 2.06 9.01
C THR A 412 -15.34 2.02 7.72
N SER A 413 -15.12 0.96 6.95
CA SER A 413 -16.02 0.51 5.90
C SER A 413 -16.97 -0.52 6.52
N ILE A 414 -18.24 -0.13 6.67
CA ILE A 414 -19.23 -0.88 7.42
C ILE A 414 -19.74 -2.01 6.55
N ARG A 415 -19.72 -3.23 7.11
CA ARG A 415 -20.26 -4.42 6.44
C ARG A 415 -21.76 -4.49 6.67
N GLY A 416 -22.50 -4.84 5.64
CA GLY A 416 -23.93 -5.00 5.74
C GLY A 416 -24.52 -5.72 4.54
N ASP A 417 -25.66 -6.33 4.77
CA ASP A 417 -26.51 -6.85 3.72
C ASP A 417 -27.27 -5.66 3.07
N TYR A 418 -26.57 -4.96 2.19
CA TYR A 418 -27.11 -3.80 1.48
C TYR A 418 -27.88 -4.19 0.22
N ASP A 419 -27.68 -5.41 -0.29
CA ASP A 419 -28.27 -5.89 -1.53
C ASP A 419 -29.45 -6.83 -1.26
N THR A 420 -30.63 -6.23 -1.10
CA THR A 420 -31.87 -6.98 -0.87
C THR A 420 -32.44 -7.65 -2.12
N GLU A 421 -31.81 -7.51 -3.31
CA GLU A 421 -32.44 -7.88 -4.60
C GLU A 421 -32.71 -9.39 -4.75
N ASP A 422 -31.96 -10.25 -4.07
CA ASP A 422 -32.10 -11.71 -4.21
C ASP A 422 -32.90 -12.39 -3.08
N GLY A 423 -33.31 -11.63 -2.05
CA GLY A 423 -34.03 -12.19 -0.88
C GLY A 423 -33.21 -13.23 -0.10
N ILE A 424 -31.88 -13.20 -0.27
CA ILE A 424 -30.92 -14.01 0.47
C ILE A 424 -30.19 -13.06 1.41
N ASP A 425 -30.56 -13.07 2.69
CA ASP A 425 -29.89 -12.28 3.72
C ASP A 425 -28.53 -12.90 4.09
N LEU A 426 -27.54 -12.81 3.19
CA LEU A 426 -26.18 -13.27 3.44
C LEU A 426 -25.19 -12.15 3.15
N ILE A 427 -24.31 -11.89 4.12
CA ILE A 427 -23.13 -11.04 3.93
C ILE A 427 -22.04 -11.90 3.27
N TYR A 428 -21.91 -11.84 1.94
CA TYR A 428 -20.75 -12.25 1.15
C TYR A 428 -19.43 -11.55 1.54
N ILE A 429 -18.46 -12.36 1.97
CA ILE A 429 -17.09 -11.91 2.25
C ILE A 429 -16.17 -12.36 1.12
N GLU A 430 -15.64 -11.41 0.34
CA GLU A 430 -14.60 -11.68 -0.64
C GLU A 430 -13.20 -11.52 -0.04
N SER A 431 -12.64 -12.65 0.40
CA SER A 431 -11.25 -12.71 0.92
C SER A 431 -10.20 -12.79 -0.19
N ASN A 432 -10.61 -12.95 -1.45
CA ASN A 432 -9.68 -12.87 -2.56
C ASN A 432 -9.26 -11.42 -2.76
N TYR A 433 -7.98 -11.17 -2.48
CA TYR A 433 -7.34 -9.88 -2.66
C TYR A 433 -7.54 -9.27 -4.06
N ASN A 434 -7.81 -10.07 -5.09
CA ASN A 434 -8.01 -9.56 -6.46
C ASN A 434 -9.46 -9.37 -6.89
N LEU A 435 -10.45 -9.79 -6.10
CA LEU A 435 -11.85 -9.87 -6.57
C LEU A 435 -12.85 -9.02 -5.78
N GLY A 436 -12.39 -8.09 -4.94
CA GLY A 436 -13.26 -7.30 -4.08
C GLY A 436 -14.44 -6.69 -4.85
N THR A 437 -15.62 -7.29 -4.71
CA THR A 437 -16.84 -6.85 -5.40
C THR A 437 -17.49 -5.66 -4.72
N GLY A 438 -16.97 -5.19 -3.58
CA GLY A 438 -17.39 -3.96 -2.87
C GLY A 438 -18.87 -3.89 -2.46
N ASN A 439 -19.69 -4.87 -2.82
CA ASN A 439 -21.15 -4.73 -2.78
C ASN A 439 -21.70 -4.63 -1.35
N GLU A 440 -21.00 -5.23 -0.40
CA GLU A 440 -21.48 -5.37 0.97
C GLU A 440 -20.66 -4.63 2.00
N VAL A 441 -19.72 -3.81 1.54
CA VAL A 441 -18.96 -2.94 2.43
C VAL A 441 -19.04 -1.51 1.93
N LYS A 442 -19.50 -0.62 2.80
CA LYS A 442 -19.75 0.76 2.44
C LYS A 442 -18.94 1.67 3.35
N GLY A 443 -18.13 2.51 2.72
CA GLY A 443 -17.44 3.60 3.41
C GLY A 443 -18.42 4.68 3.86
N ILE A 444 -18.09 5.35 4.96
CA ILE A 444 -18.86 6.48 5.46
C ILE A 444 -18.54 7.70 4.60
N SER A 445 -19.30 7.88 3.52
CA SER A 445 -19.14 9.00 2.58
C SER A 445 -19.99 10.22 2.94
N LYS A 446 -21.16 9.98 3.52
CA LYS A 446 -22.12 11.03 3.88
C LYS A 446 -22.74 10.76 5.25
N GLU A 447 -22.98 11.85 5.97
CA GLU A 447 -23.67 11.84 7.25
C GLU A 447 -25.11 12.34 7.08
N TYR A 448 -26.06 11.68 7.74
CA TYR A 448 -27.45 12.09 7.88
C TYR A 448 -27.67 12.67 9.27
N SER A 449 -28.15 13.91 9.34
CA SER A 449 -28.51 14.55 10.61
C SER A 449 -29.76 15.39 10.45
N GLY A 450 -30.81 15.06 11.22
CA GLY A 450 -32.03 15.86 11.29
C GLY A 450 -32.74 16.08 9.95
N GLY A 451 -32.69 15.10 9.04
CA GLY A 451 -33.32 15.21 7.71
C GLY A 451 -32.44 15.79 6.61
N THR A 452 -31.19 16.16 6.91
CA THR A 452 -30.24 16.72 5.93
C THR A 452 -29.06 15.76 5.76
N THR A 453 -28.55 15.65 4.53
CA THR A 453 -27.29 14.94 4.25
C THR A 453 -26.14 15.93 4.07
N SER A 454 -24.97 15.57 4.58
CA SER A 454 -23.72 16.31 4.36
C SER A 454 -22.65 15.37 3.81
N ASN A 455 -21.96 15.80 2.76
CA ASN A 455 -20.79 15.08 2.25
C ASN A 455 -19.65 15.24 3.25
N THR A 456 -19.17 14.14 3.80
CA THR A 456 -18.11 14.17 4.80
C THR A 456 -16.86 13.46 4.32
N TYR A 457 -17.01 12.40 3.52
CA TYR A 457 -15.90 11.58 3.02
C TYR A 457 -14.91 11.19 4.14
N ASN A 458 -15.45 10.95 5.33
CA ASN A 458 -14.70 10.69 6.56
C ASN A 458 -13.71 9.53 6.40
N HIS A 459 -14.07 8.54 5.59
CA HIS A 459 -13.23 7.41 5.30
C HIS A 459 -11.92 7.78 4.56
N PHE A 460 -11.84 8.96 3.95
CA PHE A 460 -10.60 9.50 3.38
C PHE A 460 -9.81 10.38 4.36
N GLY A 461 -10.19 10.44 5.63
CA GLY A 461 -9.59 11.28 6.66
C GLY A 461 -10.56 12.34 7.19
N LYS A 462 -10.21 12.97 8.32
CA LYS A 462 -10.94 14.11 8.89
C LYS A 462 -10.05 14.87 9.87
N PRO A 463 -10.14 16.22 9.94
CA PRO A 463 -9.58 16.96 11.07
C PRO A 463 -10.14 16.42 12.40
N GLY A 464 -9.27 16.15 13.38
CA GLY A 464 -9.66 15.54 14.66
C GLY A 464 -9.44 14.01 14.71
N ALA A 465 -9.00 13.41 13.62
CA ALA A 465 -8.55 12.02 13.62
C ALA A 465 -7.25 11.81 14.44
N GLU A 466 -6.45 12.87 14.61
CA GLU A 466 -5.25 12.85 15.43
C GLU A 466 -5.56 12.75 16.93
N PHE A 467 -4.69 12.07 17.67
CA PHE A 467 -4.77 12.03 19.12
C PHE A 467 -4.24 13.33 19.74
N SER A 468 -4.99 13.83 20.72
CA SER A 468 -4.73 15.04 21.48
C SER A 468 -4.08 14.75 22.83
N VAL A 469 -3.46 15.78 23.41
CA VAL A 469 -2.91 15.69 24.76
C VAL A 469 -4.02 15.42 25.78
N GLY A 470 -3.92 14.30 26.49
CA GLY A 470 -4.88 13.90 27.51
C GLY A 470 -5.77 12.73 27.09
N ASP A 471 -5.74 12.33 25.82
CA ASP A 471 -6.47 11.16 25.34
C ASP A 471 -5.93 9.88 25.99
N VAL A 472 -6.85 8.94 26.27
CA VAL A 472 -6.54 7.68 26.96
C VAL A 472 -6.99 6.51 26.09
N LEU A 473 -6.03 5.64 25.75
CA LEU A 473 -6.22 4.39 25.02
C LEU A 473 -6.12 3.21 25.99
N GLY A 474 -7.13 2.34 26.02
CA GLY A 474 -7.17 1.18 26.92
C GLY A 474 -8.57 0.62 27.15
N LEU A 475 -8.67 -0.42 27.97
CA LEU A 475 -9.94 -1.07 28.35
C LEU A 475 -10.90 -0.12 29.09
N ASP A 476 -10.34 0.84 29.83
CA ASP A 476 -11.07 1.92 30.50
C ASP A 476 -11.12 3.21 29.65
N GLY A 477 -10.58 3.17 28.42
CA GLY A 477 -10.47 4.30 27.51
C GLY A 477 -11.58 4.35 26.46
N VAL A 478 -11.59 5.40 25.65
CA VAL A 478 -12.60 5.65 24.58
C VAL A 478 -12.47 4.63 23.42
N ILE A 479 -11.35 3.91 23.35
CA ILE A 479 -11.06 2.93 22.30
C ILE A 479 -10.51 1.63 22.94
N PRO A 480 -11.35 0.60 23.14
CA PRO A 480 -10.91 -0.70 23.60
C PRO A 480 -10.07 -1.38 22.50
N ILE A 481 -8.95 -1.96 22.93
CA ILE A 481 -8.10 -2.84 22.12
C ILE A 481 -8.71 -4.26 22.13
N LEU A 482 -10.02 -4.35 21.95
CA LEU A 482 -10.77 -5.60 21.94
C LEU A 482 -11.83 -5.48 20.86
N ASP A 483 -11.56 -6.08 19.70
CA ASP A 483 -12.59 -6.57 18.79
C ASP A 483 -11.92 -7.50 17.77
N PHE A 484 -12.04 -8.80 17.99
CA PHE A 484 -11.65 -9.81 17.02
C PHE A 484 -12.93 -10.45 16.52
N VAL A 485 -13.28 -10.20 15.26
CA VAL A 485 -14.39 -10.91 14.63
C VAL A 485 -13.94 -12.36 14.44
N ASP A 486 -14.62 -13.32 15.08
CA ASP A 486 -14.38 -14.75 14.85
C ASP A 486 -15.20 -15.18 13.64
N PHE A 487 -14.57 -15.76 12.63
CA PHE A 487 -15.21 -16.12 11.37
C PHE A 487 -15.17 -17.63 11.14
N ASP A 488 -16.30 -18.21 10.75
CA ASP A 488 -16.40 -19.63 10.40
C ASP A 488 -16.12 -19.85 8.90
N TYR A 489 -14.85 -20.14 8.60
CA TYR A 489 -14.35 -20.49 7.27
C TYR A 489 -15.10 -21.63 6.58
N THR A 490 -15.75 -22.50 7.33
CA THR A 490 -16.42 -23.68 6.76
C THR A 490 -17.72 -23.31 6.08
N ASN A 491 -18.33 -22.21 6.53
CA ASN A 491 -19.69 -21.84 6.20
C ASN A 491 -19.82 -20.44 5.58
N ASP A 492 -18.72 -19.71 5.40
CA ASP A 492 -18.69 -18.29 5.03
C ASP A 492 -19.66 -17.45 5.88
N LYS A 493 -19.56 -17.59 7.20
CA LYS A 493 -20.38 -16.85 8.16
C LYS A 493 -19.53 -16.19 9.21
N THR A 494 -19.85 -14.95 9.53
CA THR A 494 -19.38 -14.32 10.76
C THR A 494 -19.90 -15.16 11.93
N GLY A 495 -18.99 -15.65 12.76
CA GLY A 495 -19.34 -16.24 14.04
C GLY A 495 -19.98 -15.19 14.94
N ASN A 496 -20.68 -15.63 15.99
CA ASN A 496 -21.16 -14.70 17.01
C ASN A 496 -19.98 -13.86 17.51
N LEU A 497 -20.10 -12.53 17.47
CA LEU A 497 -19.15 -11.61 18.10
C LEU A 497 -18.86 -12.09 19.54
N LEU A 498 -17.67 -12.64 19.75
CA LEU A 498 -17.23 -13.05 21.07
C LEU A 498 -16.64 -11.81 21.75
N LEU A 499 -17.50 -11.09 22.46
CA LEU A 499 -17.08 -10.12 23.46
C LEU A 499 -16.31 -10.89 24.56
N ASN A 500 -14.99 -10.75 24.61
CA ASN A 500 -14.15 -11.22 25.72
C ASN A 500 -13.78 -10.07 26.63
#